data_AF-A0A947DHE8-F1
#
_entry.id   AF-A0A947DHE8-F1
#
_cell.length_a   1.000
_cell.length_b   1.000
_cell.length_c   1.000
_cell.angle_alpha   90.00
_cell.angle_beta   90.00
_cell.angle_gamma   90.00
#
_symmetry.space_group_name_H-M   'P 1'
#
loop_
_entity.id
_entity.type
_entity.pdbx_description
1 polymer ?
#
loop_
_entity_poly.entity_id
_entity_poly.type
_entity_poly.pdbx_seq_one_letter_code
_entity_poly.pdbx_strand_id
1 'polypeptide(L)'
;MLPNTFSETVALTKQFALTEFDQAIKTQQLYYHNRWHIEAVQRRANQLFAIIAPYWQESNKDNQEPNDLTRTQSLLDLCVVTHDMVQVFLPQRHPHITRRRASGESEQATCDKLLNYIHQLNQDLKLAKNFQAQFSEKDIALLQLAILGTICAYSPVEEAIYQPALYNAERSPHIITRILALADISSLGMDGITTYNQEGSLLFLEENPDIIPFIQGQKIERLSTEQPKLAENFRQRLLKRARWQISFARSRLTRTFHELIGFPNEVIATLAAEAFPYLNAGTLRIVEKTTPTNSSTSLQELLSFFQLDQYLIKEQL
;
A
#
# COMPACT_ATOMS: atom_id res chain seq x y z
N MET A 1 31.74 1.64 -1.47
CA MET A 1 32.16 0.78 -2.60
C MET A 1 31.08 0.89 -3.65
N LEU A 2 31.41 1.13 -4.92
CA LEU A 2 30.41 1.20 -5.98
C LEU A 2 29.95 -0.21 -6.36
N PRO A 3 28.67 -0.42 -6.69
CA PRO A 3 28.16 -1.72 -7.12
C PRO A 3 28.79 -2.13 -8.45
N ASN A 4 29.05 -3.42 -8.63
CA ASN A 4 29.64 -4.03 -9.82
C ASN A 4 28.59 -4.62 -10.76
N THR A 5 27.43 -5.01 -10.23
CA THR A 5 26.33 -5.62 -10.97
C THR A 5 25.03 -4.84 -10.78
N PHE A 6 24.07 -5.02 -11.69
CA PHE A 6 22.75 -4.40 -11.55
C PHE A 6 22.04 -4.83 -10.25
N SER A 7 22.16 -6.11 -9.86
CA SER A 7 21.56 -6.62 -8.63
C SER A 7 22.15 -5.93 -7.39
N GLU A 8 23.46 -5.69 -7.36
CA GLU A 8 24.11 -4.92 -6.29
C GLU A 8 23.62 -3.47 -6.25
N THR A 9 23.42 -2.84 -7.42
CA THR A 9 22.86 -1.49 -7.52
C THR A 9 21.43 -1.46 -6.96
N VAL A 10 20.58 -2.42 -7.34
CA VAL A 10 19.22 -2.53 -6.79
C VAL A 10 19.25 -2.73 -5.28
N ALA A 11 20.10 -3.61 -4.76
CA ALA A 11 20.24 -3.84 -3.33
C ALA A 11 20.66 -2.58 -2.58
N LEU A 12 21.62 -1.83 -3.13
CA LEU A 12 22.06 -0.55 -2.57
C LEU A 12 20.94 0.50 -2.56
N THR A 13 20.16 0.60 -3.65
CA THR A 13 19.02 1.52 -3.72
C THR A 13 17.89 1.11 -2.76
N LYS A 14 17.62 -0.19 -2.60
CA LYS A 14 16.68 -0.68 -1.58
C LYS A 14 17.13 -0.28 -0.18
N GLN A 15 18.42 -0.45 0.15
CA GLN A 15 18.95 -0.05 1.46
C GLN A 15 18.79 1.45 1.73
N PHE A 16 19.04 2.29 0.72
CA PHE A 16 18.78 3.73 0.79
C PHE A 16 17.30 3.99 1.10
N ALA A 17 16.38 3.43 0.32
CA ALA A 17 14.95 3.65 0.48
C ALA A 17 14.43 3.20 1.85
N LEU A 18 14.90 2.05 2.32
CA LEU A 18 14.55 1.51 3.62
C LEU A 18 15.04 2.38 4.77
N THR A 19 16.21 3.00 4.64
CA THR A 19 16.73 3.95 5.63
C THR A 19 15.89 5.23 5.69
N GLU A 20 15.50 5.76 4.53
CA GLU A 20 14.61 6.93 4.43
C GLU A 20 13.23 6.64 5.01
N PHE A 21 12.71 5.44 4.75
CA PHE A 21 11.42 5.00 5.23
C PHE A 21 11.40 4.82 6.76
N ASP A 22 12.45 4.24 7.36
CA ASP A 22 12.55 4.16 8.83
C ASP A 22 12.54 5.53 9.49
N GLN A 23 13.23 6.49 8.89
CA GLN A 23 13.23 7.86 9.36
C GLN A 23 11.82 8.48 9.26
N ALA A 24 11.08 8.21 8.18
CA ALA A 24 9.70 8.66 8.02
C ALA A 24 8.76 8.02 9.05
N ILE A 25 8.86 6.69 9.27
CA ILE A 25 8.07 5.95 10.27
C ILE A 25 8.20 6.61 11.65
N LYS A 26 9.43 6.83 12.09
CA LYS A 26 9.72 7.41 13.40
C LYS A 26 9.26 8.86 13.53
N THR A 27 9.55 9.70 12.54
CA THR A 27 9.27 11.14 12.62
C THR A 27 7.81 11.48 12.40
N GLN A 28 7.07 10.65 11.67
CA GLN A 28 5.68 10.91 11.30
C GLN A 28 4.68 9.99 11.99
N GLN A 29 5.13 9.08 12.86
CA GLN A 29 4.27 8.09 13.54
C GLN A 29 3.45 7.28 12.53
N LEU A 30 4.11 6.65 11.56
CA LEU A 30 3.46 5.83 10.54
C LEU A 30 3.13 4.46 11.12
N TYR A 31 1.87 4.24 11.51
CA TYR A 31 1.41 2.95 12.05
C TYR A 31 1.04 1.95 10.97
N TYR A 32 0.62 2.39 9.78
CA TYR A 32 0.28 1.52 8.67
C TYR A 32 1.37 1.50 7.61
N HIS A 33 1.78 2.65 7.09
CA HIS A 33 2.84 2.73 6.07
C HIS A 33 4.21 2.55 6.75
N ASN A 34 4.49 1.31 7.16
CA ASN A 34 5.68 0.88 7.87
C ASN A 34 6.29 -0.39 7.26
N ARG A 35 7.32 -0.97 7.91
CA ARG A 35 8.01 -2.16 7.39
C ARG A 35 7.10 -3.36 7.19
N TRP A 36 6.12 -3.55 8.07
CA TRP A 36 5.17 -4.65 7.96
C TRP A 36 4.29 -4.51 6.71
N HIS A 37 3.87 -3.28 6.36
CA HIS A 37 3.15 -3.02 5.11
C HIS A 37 4.02 -3.34 3.88
N ILE A 38 5.27 -2.88 3.85
CA ILE A 38 6.20 -3.22 2.74
C ILE A 38 6.35 -4.74 2.61
N GLU A 39 6.52 -5.46 3.72
CA GLU A 39 6.64 -6.92 3.71
C GLU A 39 5.36 -7.60 3.21
N ALA A 40 4.19 -7.12 3.62
CA ALA A 40 2.90 -7.62 3.15
C ALA A 40 2.73 -7.40 1.64
N VAL A 41 3.01 -6.19 1.14
CA VAL A 41 2.98 -5.86 -0.29
C VAL A 41 3.99 -6.71 -1.07
N GLN A 42 5.20 -6.94 -0.53
CA GLN A 42 6.20 -7.79 -1.16
C GLN A 42 5.73 -9.25 -1.28
N ARG A 43 5.13 -9.83 -0.24
CA ARG A 43 4.58 -11.19 -0.32
C ARG A 43 3.51 -11.28 -1.39
N ARG A 44 2.57 -10.34 -1.40
CA ARG A 44 1.48 -10.28 -2.39
C ARG A 44 2.03 -10.11 -3.81
N ALA A 45 2.96 -9.18 -4.02
CA ALA A 45 3.60 -8.93 -5.30
C ALA A 45 4.35 -10.17 -5.81
N ASN A 46 5.07 -10.88 -4.93
CA ASN A 46 5.77 -12.12 -5.29
C ASN A 46 4.80 -13.22 -5.72
N GLN A 47 3.68 -13.39 -5.01
CA GLN A 47 2.65 -14.36 -5.35
C GLN A 47 2.02 -14.04 -6.72
N LEU A 48 1.65 -12.78 -6.95
CA LEU A 48 1.12 -12.32 -8.24
C LEU A 48 2.14 -12.53 -9.36
N PHE A 49 3.40 -12.15 -9.14
CA PHE A 49 4.46 -12.32 -10.13
C PHE A 49 4.70 -13.78 -10.47
N ALA A 50 4.72 -14.68 -9.48
CA ALA A 50 4.90 -16.12 -9.71
C ALA A 50 3.80 -16.72 -10.60
N ILE A 51 2.55 -16.25 -10.46
CA ILE A 51 1.43 -16.69 -11.30
C ILE A 51 1.54 -16.09 -12.71
N ILE A 52 1.92 -14.81 -12.84
CA ILE A 52 1.88 -14.10 -14.12
C ILE A 52 3.11 -14.36 -15.00
N ALA A 53 4.30 -14.47 -14.40
CA ALA A 53 5.57 -14.51 -15.11
C ALA A 53 5.65 -15.63 -16.17
N PRO A 54 5.20 -16.88 -15.93
CA PRO A 54 5.24 -17.93 -16.95
C PRO A 54 4.47 -17.57 -18.23
N TYR A 55 3.29 -16.96 -18.07
CA TYR A 55 2.44 -16.56 -19.20
C TYR A 55 3.00 -15.36 -19.95
N TRP A 56 3.57 -14.40 -19.21
CA TRP A 56 4.20 -13.24 -19.80
C TRP A 56 5.48 -13.59 -20.58
N GLN A 57 6.23 -14.59 -20.12
CA GLN A 57 7.34 -15.14 -20.90
C GLN A 57 6.88 -15.75 -22.21
N GLU A 58 5.82 -16.57 -22.17
CA GLU A 58 5.28 -17.22 -23.36
C GLU A 58 4.80 -16.20 -24.41
N SER A 59 4.05 -15.17 -23.98
CA SER A 59 3.51 -14.15 -24.89
C SER A 59 4.57 -13.26 -25.54
N ASN A 60 5.79 -13.21 -24.98
CA ASN A 60 6.89 -12.38 -25.49
C ASN A 60 7.90 -13.17 -26.34
N LYS A 61 7.77 -14.49 -26.47
CA LYS A 61 8.67 -15.29 -27.31
C LYS A 61 8.71 -14.83 -28.77
N ASP A 62 7.59 -14.31 -29.27
CA ASP A 62 7.46 -13.84 -30.65
C ASP A 62 8.01 -12.43 -30.89
N ASN A 63 8.25 -11.64 -29.83
CA ASN A 63 8.60 -10.22 -29.95
C ASN A 63 10.11 -9.93 -30.01
N GLN A 64 10.97 -10.96 -30.00
CA GLN A 64 12.44 -10.88 -30.05
C GLN A 64 13.13 -9.95 -29.01
N GLU A 65 12.40 -9.29 -28.11
CA GLU A 65 13.00 -8.61 -26.97
C GLU A 65 13.37 -9.67 -25.90
N PRO A 66 14.63 -9.69 -25.42
CA PRO A 66 15.02 -10.57 -24.33
C PRO A 66 14.19 -10.20 -23.09
N ASN A 67 13.25 -11.06 -22.74
CA ASN A 67 12.42 -10.90 -21.55
C ASN A 67 13.24 -11.25 -20.31
N ASP A 68 14.04 -10.29 -19.83
CA ASP A 68 14.85 -10.43 -18.62
C ASP A 68 13.94 -10.39 -17.38
N LEU A 69 13.37 -11.56 -17.05
CA LEU A 69 12.55 -11.74 -15.86
C LEU A 69 13.30 -11.36 -14.59
N THR A 70 14.61 -11.64 -14.52
CA THR A 70 15.41 -11.34 -13.34
C THR A 70 15.52 -9.84 -13.12
N ARG A 71 15.76 -9.06 -14.18
CA ARG A 71 15.73 -7.60 -14.13
C ARG A 71 14.34 -7.08 -13.79
N THR A 72 13.29 -7.62 -14.40
CA THR A 72 11.90 -7.22 -14.14
C THR A 72 11.51 -7.46 -12.68
N GLN A 73 11.81 -8.63 -12.14
CA GLN A 73 11.55 -8.96 -10.74
C GLN A 73 12.35 -8.04 -9.80
N SER A 74 13.61 -7.76 -10.12
CA SER A 74 14.43 -6.82 -9.33
C SER A 74 13.84 -5.41 -9.31
N LEU A 75 13.26 -4.94 -10.42
CA LEU A 75 12.58 -3.65 -10.49
C LEU A 75 11.25 -3.66 -9.73
N LEU A 76 10.48 -4.75 -9.80
CA LEU A 76 9.26 -4.91 -9.01
C LEU A 76 9.59 -4.86 -7.51
N ASP A 77 10.60 -5.62 -7.06
CA ASP A 77 11.07 -5.62 -5.68
C ASP A 77 11.54 -4.24 -5.22
N LEU A 78 12.19 -3.47 -6.11
CA LEU A 78 12.55 -2.10 -5.81
C LEU A 78 11.31 -1.22 -5.66
N CYS A 79 10.36 -1.29 -6.60
CA CYS A 79 9.11 -0.52 -6.55
C CYS A 79 8.33 -0.79 -5.26
N VAL A 80 8.18 -2.07 -4.89
CA VAL A 80 7.52 -2.49 -3.64
C VAL A 80 8.17 -1.84 -2.43
N VAL A 81 9.49 -1.88 -2.35
CA VAL A 81 10.22 -1.29 -1.21
C VAL A 81 10.14 0.23 -1.18
N THR A 82 9.98 0.87 -2.34
CA THR A 82 10.03 2.33 -2.43
C THR A 82 8.67 3.02 -2.44
N HIS A 83 7.57 2.35 -2.84
CA HIS A 83 6.32 3.04 -3.23
C HIS A 83 5.76 3.99 -2.16
N ASP A 84 5.97 3.67 -0.87
CA ASP A 84 5.53 4.47 0.27
C ASP A 84 6.68 5.15 1.05
N MET A 85 7.89 5.19 0.47
CA MET A 85 9.11 5.69 1.12
C MET A 85 8.94 7.09 1.74
N VAL A 86 8.16 7.97 1.09
CA VAL A 86 7.86 9.31 1.58
C VAL A 86 6.35 9.45 1.78
N GLN A 87 5.96 9.88 2.98
CA GLN A 87 4.58 10.28 3.29
C GLN A 87 4.51 11.79 3.49
N VAL A 88 3.56 12.45 2.82
CA VAL A 88 3.35 13.90 2.86
C VAL A 88 1.96 14.21 3.42
N PHE A 89 1.92 14.75 4.64
CA PHE A 89 0.67 15.18 5.30
C PHE A 89 0.43 16.68 5.13
N LEU A 90 -0.83 17.04 4.92
CA LEU A 90 -1.28 18.43 4.96
C LEU A 90 -1.16 18.98 6.39
N PRO A 91 -0.76 20.26 6.56
CA PRO A 91 -0.68 20.88 7.88
C PRO A 91 -2.01 20.79 8.66
N GLN A 92 -1.95 20.31 9.90
CA GLN A 92 -3.10 20.30 10.80
C GLN A 92 -3.36 21.72 11.33
N ARG A 93 -4.59 22.20 11.15
CA ARG A 93 -5.02 23.55 11.60
C ARG A 93 -5.74 23.55 12.95
N HIS A 94 -6.23 22.39 13.39
CA HIS A 94 -6.99 22.23 14.62
C HIS A 94 -6.54 20.94 15.34
N PRO A 95 -6.60 20.91 16.68
CA PRO A 95 -6.41 19.66 17.42
C PRO A 95 -7.58 18.71 17.15
N HIS A 96 -7.35 17.41 17.38
CA HIS A 96 -8.37 16.36 17.33
C HIS A 96 -9.11 16.20 16.00
N ILE A 97 -8.37 16.39 14.90
CA ILE A 97 -8.83 16.08 13.55
C ILE A 97 -7.95 15.00 12.94
N THR A 98 -8.55 14.18 12.10
CA THR A 98 -7.83 13.25 11.23
C THR A 98 -6.83 14.03 10.36
N ARG A 99 -5.56 13.61 10.35
CA ARG A 99 -4.58 14.16 9.39
C ARG A 99 -4.99 13.78 7.96
N ARG A 100 -4.61 14.62 7.01
CA ARG A 100 -5.01 14.45 5.61
C ARG A 100 -3.78 14.41 4.72
N ARG A 101 -3.90 13.69 3.60
CA ARG A 101 -2.94 13.69 2.50
C ARG A 101 -3.59 14.36 1.28
N ALA A 102 -2.79 15.00 0.45
CA ALA A 102 -3.21 15.37 -0.90
C ALA A 102 -2.91 14.20 -1.84
N SER A 103 -3.80 13.97 -2.81
CA SER A 103 -3.67 12.84 -3.74
C SER A 103 -2.44 13.02 -4.62
N GLY A 104 -1.60 11.99 -4.71
CA GLY A 104 -0.42 11.96 -5.57
C GLY A 104 0.84 12.64 -5.02
N GLU A 105 0.73 13.45 -3.96
CA GLU A 105 1.89 14.18 -3.42
C GLU A 105 2.94 13.27 -2.79
N SER A 106 2.52 12.17 -2.13
CA SER A 106 3.44 11.24 -1.46
C SER A 106 4.18 10.38 -2.49
N GLU A 107 3.47 9.92 -3.51
CA GLU A 107 4.00 9.13 -4.63
C GLU A 107 4.94 9.97 -5.49
N GLN A 108 4.60 11.23 -5.76
CA GLN A 108 5.47 12.16 -6.48
C GLN A 108 6.74 12.46 -5.68
N ALA A 109 6.61 12.78 -4.38
CA ALA A 109 7.78 13.05 -3.53
C ALA A 109 8.69 11.81 -3.39
N THR A 110 8.09 10.61 -3.35
CA THR A 110 8.82 9.34 -3.40
C THR A 110 9.60 9.20 -4.70
N CYS A 111 8.96 9.46 -5.85
CA CYS A 111 9.64 9.40 -7.16
C CYS A 111 10.79 10.40 -7.21
N ASP A 112 10.56 11.67 -6.88
CA ASP A 112 11.58 12.72 -6.95
C ASP A 112 12.81 12.33 -6.11
N LYS A 113 12.59 11.83 -4.89
CA LYS A 113 13.68 11.44 -3.99
C LYS A 113 14.43 10.20 -4.49
N LEU A 114 13.72 9.16 -4.92
CA LEU A 114 14.31 7.93 -5.43
C LEU A 114 15.10 8.18 -6.71
N LEU A 115 14.52 8.91 -7.66
CA LEU A 115 15.15 9.16 -8.96
C LEU A 115 16.37 10.06 -8.83
N ASN A 116 16.34 11.07 -7.95
CA ASN A 116 17.54 11.86 -7.65
C ASN A 116 18.70 10.99 -7.15
N TYR A 117 18.42 10.04 -6.25
CA TYR A 117 19.43 9.09 -5.77
C TYR A 117 19.95 8.19 -6.89
N ILE A 118 19.05 7.62 -7.71
CA ILE A 118 19.42 6.76 -8.84
C ILE A 118 20.26 7.52 -9.87
N HIS A 119 19.90 8.76 -10.20
CA HIS A 119 20.66 9.58 -11.14
C HIS A 119 22.07 9.86 -10.63
N GLN A 120 22.24 10.18 -9.35
CA GLN A 120 23.56 10.34 -8.75
C GLN A 120 24.37 9.04 -8.81
N LEU A 121 23.78 7.91 -8.41
CA LEU A 121 24.44 6.60 -8.44
C LEU A 121 24.85 6.20 -9.88
N ASN A 122 23.98 6.45 -10.87
CA ASN A 122 24.29 6.21 -12.27
C ASN A 122 25.45 7.09 -12.76
N GLN A 123 25.54 8.36 -12.33
CA GLN A 123 26.66 9.23 -12.66
C GLN A 123 27.98 8.68 -12.08
N ASP A 124 27.97 8.25 -10.82
CA ASP A 124 29.16 7.68 -10.18
C ASP A 124 29.62 6.39 -10.89
N LEU A 125 28.67 5.51 -11.24
CA LEU A 125 28.93 4.30 -12.04
C LEU A 125 29.47 4.62 -13.44
N LYS A 126 28.98 5.69 -14.06
CA LYS A 126 29.45 6.15 -15.38
C LYS A 126 30.91 6.58 -15.31
N LEU A 127 31.27 7.35 -14.28
CA LEU A 127 32.66 7.79 -14.04
C LEU A 127 33.59 6.59 -13.77
N ALA A 128 33.09 5.57 -13.08
CA ALA A 128 33.79 4.30 -12.86
C ALA A 128 33.78 3.36 -14.08
N LYS A 129 33.18 3.75 -15.21
CA LYS A 129 33.00 2.95 -16.44
C LYS A 129 32.24 1.63 -16.22
N ASN A 130 31.38 1.58 -15.22
CA ASN A 130 30.61 0.38 -14.87
C ASN A 130 29.15 0.44 -15.36
N PHE A 131 28.97 0.43 -16.68
CA PHE A 131 27.66 0.63 -17.32
C PHE A 131 26.66 -0.51 -17.06
N GLN A 132 27.13 -1.75 -16.90
CA GLN A 132 26.27 -2.92 -16.66
C GLN A 132 25.57 -2.89 -15.30
N ALA A 133 26.07 -2.09 -14.35
CA ALA A 133 25.45 -1.90 -13.04
C ALA A 133 24.40 -0.78 -13.03
N GLN A 134 24.26 -0.01 -14.11
CA GLN A 134 23.37 1.15 -14.14
C GLN A 134 21.90 0.76 -14.31
N PHE A 135 21.03 1.63 -13.79
CA PHE A 135 19.65 1.71 -14.28
C PHE A 135 19.67 2.36 -15.66
N SER A 136 18.96 1.77 -16.63
CA SER A 136 18.69 2.40 -17.92
C SER A 136 17.55 3.42 -17.79
N GLU A 137 17.40 4.29 -18.79
CA GLU A 137 16.27 5.22 -18.87
C GLU A 137 14.91 4.50 -18.89
N LYS A 138 14.84 3.31 -19.50
CA LYS A 138 13.63 2.47 -19.48
C LYS A 138 13.29 2.02 -18.06
N ASP A 139 14.29 1.63 -17.27
CA ASP A 139 14.08 1.22 -15.88
C ASP A 139 13.60 2.40 -15.04
N ILE A 140 14.23 3.57 -15.18
CA ILE A 140 13.86 4.80 -14.46
C ILE A 140 12.41 5.21 -14.76
N ALA A 141 12.04 5.24 -16.04
CA ALA A 141 10.67 5.54 -16.46
C ALA A 141 9.66 4.53 -15.91
N LEU A 142 10.05 3.25 -15.82
CA LEU A 142 9.21 2.19 -15.28
C LEU A 142 9.03 2.31 -13.76
N LEU A 143 10.09 2.61 -13.01
CA LEU A 143 10.00 2.87 -11.56
C LEU A 143 9.02 4.01 -11.27
N GLN A 144 9.14 5.11 -12.01
CA GLN A 144 8.23 6.24 -11.88
C GLN A 144 6.78 5.86 -12.21
N LEU A 145 6.57 5.17 -13.33
CA LEU A 145 5.24 4.74 -13.75
C LEU A 145 4.59 3.79 -12.72
N ALA A 146 5.37 2.87 -12.15
CA ALA A 146 4.89 1.92 -11.16
C ALA A 146 4.47 2.62 -9.86
N ILE A 147 5.32 3.49 -9.31
CA ILE A 147 5.04 4.21 -8.06
C ILE A 147 3.86 5.18 -8.26
N LEU A 148 3.83 5.97 -9.33
CA LEU A 148 2.67 6.83 -9.61
C LEU A 148 1.39 6.03 -9.91
N GLY A 149 1.53 4.76 -10.27
CA GLY A 149 0.41 3.84 -10.47
C GLY A 149 -0.32 3.46 -9.18
N THR A 150 0.28 3.67 -8.01
CA THR A 150 -0.37 3.38 -6.71
C THR A 150 -1.25 4.53 -6.21
N ILE A 151 -1.24 5.68 -6.90
CA ILE A 151 -2.06 6.85 -6.55
C ILE A 151 -3.53 6.45 -6.51
N CYS A 152 -4.13 6.62 -5.34
CA CYS A 152 -5.54 6.35 -5.13
C CYS A 152 -6.43 7.53 -5.51
N ALA A 153 -7.57 7.24 -6.12
CA ALA A 153 -8.72 8.11 -6.26
C ALA A 153 -9.88 7.61 -5.39
N TYR A 154 -10.80 8.50 -5.02
CA TYR A 154 -12.00 8.15 -4.28
C TYR A 154 -13.21 8.07 -5.21
N SER A 155 -13.95 6.97 -5.14
CA SER A 155 -15.24 6.81 -5.80
C SER A 155 -16.36 7.22 -4.83
N PRO A 156 -17.10 8.31 -5.09
CA PRO A 156 -18.24 8.69 -4.25
C PRO A 156 -19.38 7.67 -4.32
N VAL A 157 -19.52 6.94 -5.43
CA VAL A 157 -20.59 5.95 -5.63
C VAL A 157 -20.35 4.71 -4.77
N GLU A 158 -19.11 4.27 -4.67
CA GLU A 158 -18.75 3.08 -3.89
C GLU A 158 -18.28 3.43 -2.48
N GLU A 159 -18.12 4.72 -2.19
CA GLU A 159 -17.58 5.25 -0.94
C GLU A 159 -16.21 4.63 -0.55
N ALA A 160 -15.39 4.38 -1.57
CA ALA A 160 -14.16 3.60 -1.46
C ALA A 160 -13.05 4.16 -2.37
N ILE A 161 -11.81 3.78 -2.10
CA ILE A 161 -10.67 4.12 -2.96
C ILE A 161 -10.45 3.07 -4.04
N TYR A 162 -9.88 3.49 -5.17
CA TYR A 162 -9.38 2.64 -6.24
C TYR A 162 -8.13 3.29 -6.87
N GLN A 163 -7.36 2.53 -7.63
CA GLN A 163 -6.17 3.03 -8.33
C GLN A 163 -6.48 3.24 -9.83
N PRO A 164 -6.65 4.48 -10.31
CA PRO A 164 -7.09 4.76 -11.69
C PRO A 164 -6.16 4.21 -12.77
N ALA A 165 -4.87 4.05 -12.46
CA ALA A 165 -3.88 3.52 -13.39
C ALA A 165 -4.20 2.10 -13.90
N LEU A 166 -5.02 1.34 -13.15
CA LEU A 166 -5.48 0.01 -13.55
C LEU A 166 -6.59 0.04 -14.63
N TYR A 167 -7.20 1.19 -14.88
CA TYR A 167 -8.40 1.34 -15.72
C TYR A 167 -8.18 2.12 -17.01
N ASN A 168 -6.92 2.41 -17.36
CA ASN A 168 -6.63 3.13 -18.60
C ASN A 168 -6.93 2.26 -19.82
N ALA A 169 -8.08 2.52 -20.47
CA ALA A 169 -8.56 1.78 -21.63
C ALA A 169 -7.70 1.98 -22.89
N GLU A 170 -6.97 3.10 -22.99
CA GLU A 170 -6.13 3.42 -24.15
C GLU A 170 -4.76 2.74 -24.09
N ARG A 171 -4.28 2.44 -22.87
CA ARG A 171 -2.99 1.80 -22.66
C ARG A 171 -3.00 0.94 -21.41
N SER A 172 -2.92 -0.38 -21.60
CA SER A 172 -2.73 -1.32 -20.50
C SER A 172 -1.48 -0.92 -19.68
N PRO A 173 -1.58 -0.87 -18.34
CA PRO A 173 -0.43 -0.56 -17.50
C PRO A 173 0.65 -1.62 -17.67
N HIS A 174 1.91 -1.22 -17.48
CA HIS A 174 3.02 -2.15 -17.46
C HIS A 174 2.82 -3.21 -16.36
N ILE A 175 3.35 -4.42 -16.57
CA ILE A 175 3.12 -5.54 -15.66
C ILE A 175 3.55 -5.23 -14.21
N ILE A 176 4.71 -4.59 -14.03
CA ILE A 176 5.18 -4.15 -12.70
C ILE A 176 4.18 -3.20 -12.03
N THR A 177 3.71 -2.17 -12.74
CA THR A 177 2.71 -1.23 -12.24
C THR A 177 1.44 -1.95 -11.81
N ARG A 178 0.97 -2.88 -12.62
CA ARG A 178 -0.24 -3.65 -12.34
C ARG A 178 -0.09 -4.55 -11.11
N ILE A 179 1.02 -5.29 -11.02
CA ILE A 179 1.30 -6.16 -9.88
C ILE A 179 1.41 -5.35 -8.58
N LEU A 180 2.17 -4.25 -8.60
CA LEU A 180 2.35 -3.39 -7.44
C LEU A 180 1.02 -2.81 -6.96
N ALA A 181 0.25 -2.21 -7.87
CA ALA A 181 -1.06 -1.64 -7.57
C ALA A 181 -2.01 -2.70 -6.96
N LEU A 182 -2.12 -3.88 -7.59
CA LEU A 182 -2.92 -4.97 -7.04
C LEU A 182 -2.44 -5.42 -5.65
N ALA A 183 -1.13 -5.56 -5.46
CA ALA A 183 -0.55 -5.99 -4.18
C ALA A 183 -0.82 -4.99 -3.04
N ASP A 184 -0.75 -3.70 -3.34
CA ASP A 184 -0.90 -2.60 -2.38
C ASP A 184 -2.29 -2.60 -1.71
N ILE A 185 -3.36 -2.75 -2.50
CA ILE A 185 -4.74 -2.57 -2.02
C ILE A 185 -5.56 -3.85 -1.82
N SER A 186 -4.94 -5.04 -1.87
CA SER A 186 -5.69 -6.32 -1.90
C SER A 186 -5.59 -7.18 -0.64
N SER A 187 -5.30 -6.60 0.52
CA SER A 187 -5.18 -7.35 1.78
C SER A 187 -6.38 -8.25 2.08
N LEU A 188 -7.61 -7.76 1.90
CA LEU A 188 -8.82 -8.59 2.09
C LEU A 188 -8.84 -9.80 1.17
N GLY A 189 -8.51 -9.60 -0.11
CA GLY A 189 -8.62 -10.65 -1.13
C GLY A 189 -7.53 -11.70 -1.01
N MET A 190 -6.32 -11.28 -0.62
CA MET A 190 -5.13 -12.14 -0.59
C MET A 190 -4.83 -12.71 0.80
N ASP A 191 -4.97 -11.91 1.86
CA ASP A 191 -4.59 -12.30 3.22
C ASP A 191 -5.79 -12.54 4.16
N GLY A 192 -7.00 -12.20 3.72
CA GLY A 192 -8.24 -12.45 4.45
C GLY A 192 -8.57 -11.44 5.54
N ILE A 193 -9.63 -11.75 6.31
CA ILE A 193 -10.33 -10.79 7.20
C ILE A 193 -9.46 -10.30 8.36
N THR A 194 -8.64 -11.17 8.94
CA THR A 194 -7.80 -10.82 10.10
C THR A 194 -6.81 -9.72 9.75
N THR A 195 -6.02 -9.93 8.70
CA THR A 195 -5.06 -8.94 8.17
C THR A 195 -5.78 -7.67 7.74
N TYR A 196 -6.92 -7.81 7.05
CA TYR A 196 -7.73 -6.66 6.63
C TYR A 196 -8.20 -5.78 7.81
N ASN A 197 -8.65 -6.38 8.91
CA ASN A 197 -9.07 -5.65 10.10
C ASN A 197 -7.88 -5.02 10.85
N GLN A 198 -6.75 -5.71 10.89
CA GLN A 198 -5.50 -5.19 11.43
C GLN A 198 -5.06 -3.92 10.68
N GLU A 199 -4.97 -3.98 9.35
CA GLU A 199 -4.69 -2.82 8.50
C GLU A 199 -5.72 -1.70 8.70
N GLY A 200 -6.99 -2.07 8.85
CA GLY A 200 -8.08 -1.21 9.28
C GLY A 200 -7.74 -0.34 10.49
N SER A 201 -7.16 -0.98 11.51
CA SER A 201 -6.81 -0.40 12.80
C SER A 201 -5.53 0.43 12.73
N LEU A 202 -4.51 -0.06 12.03
CA LEU A 202 -3.23 0.65 11.84
C LEU A 202 -3.44 1.95 11.05
N LEU A 203 -4.23 1.92 9.97
CA LEU A 203 -4.60 3.12 9.22
C LEU A 203 -5.36 4.12 10.09
N PHE A 204 -6.23 3.65 10.99
CA PHE A 204 -6.92 4.54 11.92
C PHE A 204 -5.95 5.25 12.87
N LEU A 205 -5.02 4.51 13.50
CA LEU A 205 -4.00 5.08 14.39
C LEU A 205 -3.13 6.09 13.64
N GLU A 206 -2.72 5.70 12.44
CA GLU A 206 -1.91 6.55 11.60
C GLU A 206 -2.63 7.86 11.26
N GLU A 207 -3.88 7.80 10.85
CA GLU A 207 -4.68 8.98 10.49
C GLU A 207 -5.06 9.85 11.69
N ASN A 208 -5.05 9.29 12.90
CA ASN A 208 -5.56 9.93 14.12
C ASN A 208 -4.56 9.84 15.27
N PRO A 209 -3.33 10.39 15.11
CA PRO A 209 -2.30 10.23 16.12
C PRO A 209 -2.66 10.89 17.47
N ASP A 210 -3.62 11.81 17.46
CA ASP A 210 -4.11 12.48 18.67
C ASP A 210 -4.84 11.55 19.65
N ILE A 211 -5.31 10.37 19.20
CA ILE A 211 -5.94 9.37 20.09
C ILE A 211 -4.91 8.60 20.92
N ILE A 212 -3.67 8.49 20.43
CA ILE A 212 -2.63 7.61 20.98
C ILE A 212 -2.34 7.92 22.46
N PRO A 213 -2.17 9.19 22.89
CA PRO A 213 -1.90 9.49 24.30
C PRO A 213 -3.03 9.07 25.24
N PHE A 214 -4.28 9.03 24.74
CA PHE A 214 -5.43 8.59 25.55
C PHE A 214 -5.47 7.08 25.73
N ILE A 215 -5.06 6.32 24.72
CA ILE A 215 -4.96 4.86 24.80
C ILE A 215 -3.78 4.48 25.69
N GLN A 216 -2.58 5.02 25.43
CA GLN A 216 -1.38 4.73 26.22
C GLN A 216 -1.51 5.16 27.68
N GLY A 217 -2.23 6.25 27.94
CA GLY A 217 -2.51 6.72 29.30
C GLY A 217 -3.64 5.99 30.02
N GLN A 218 -4.29 5.00 29.39
CA GLN A 218 -5.50 4.33 29.90
C GLN A 218 -6.61 5.32 30.29
N LYS A 219 -6.68 6.45 29.56
CA LYS A 219 -7.66 7.53 29.81
C LYS A 219 -8.86 7.43 28.86
N ILE A 220 -8.74 6.66 27.78
CA ILE A 220 -9.76 6.61 26.74
C ILE A 220 -11.13 6.17 27.26
N GLU A 221 -11.17 5.25 28.23
CA GLU A 221 -12.41 4.77 28.86
C GLU A 221 -13.12 5.86 29.70
N ARG A 222 -12.35 6.79 30.27
CA ARG A 222 -12.89 7.89 31.11
C ARG A 222 -13.32 9.11 30.30
N LEU A 223 -12.96 9.19 29.01
CA LEU A 223 -13.28 10.32 28.16
C LEU A 223 -14.78 10.61 28.09
N SER A 224 -15.63 9.59 28.10
CA SER A 224 -17.08 9.76 28.04
C SER A 224 -17.62 10.58 29.23
N THR A 225 -16.95 10.52 30.38
CA THR A 225 -17.32 11.27 31.59
C THR A 225 -16.55 12.58 31.70
N GLU A 226 -15.23 12.55 31.46
CA GLU A 226 -14.35 13.71 31.67
C GLU A 226 -14.41 14.72 30.52
N GLN A 227 -14.56 14.25 29.27
CA GLN A 227 -14.51 15.05 28.05
C GLN A 227 -15.49 14.52 26.99
N PRO A 228 -16.82 14.60 27.23
CA PRO A 228 -17.84 13.92 26.40
C PRO A 228 -17.82 14.33 24.93
N LYS A 229 -17.47 15.60 24.61
CA LYS A 229 -17.34 16.07 23.23
C LYS A 229 -16.19 15.39 22.49
N LEU A 230 -15.07 15.17 23.18
CA LEU A 230 -13.91 14.50 22.60
C LEU A 230 -14.18 13.00 22.44
N ALA A 231 -14.82 12.37 23.43
CA ALA A 231 -15.28 10.98 23.34
C ALA A 231 -16.18 10.78 22.11
N GLU A 232 -17.17 11.65 21.91
CA GLU A 232 -18.05 11.59 20.75
C GLU A 232 -17.29 11.81 19.44
N ASN A 233 -16.33 12.73 19.41
CA ASN A 233 -15.49 12.95 18.24
C ASN A 233 -14.68 11.68 17.87
N PHE A 234 -14.04 11.02 18.84
CA PHE A 234 -13.34 9.75 18.58
C PHE A 234 -14.30 8.65 18.11
N ARG A 235 -15.47 8.55 18.74
CA ARG A 235 -16.51 7.58 18.35
C ARG A 235 -16.92 7.76 16.89
N GLN A 236 -17.17 8.99 16.47
CA GLN A 236 -17.55 9.30 15.08
C GLN A 236 -16.45 8.95 14.08
N ARG A 237 -15.17 9.21 14.41
CA ARG A 237 -14.04 8.87 13.56
C ARG A 237 -13.87 7.35 13.41
N LEU A 238 -13.97 6.60 14.51
CA LEU A 238 -13.94 5.13 14.49
C LEU A 238 -15.12 4.54 13.72
N LEU A 239 -16.32 5.06 13.94
CA LEU A 239 -17.53 4.63 13.22
C LEU A 239 -17.42 4.89 11.72
N LYS A 240 -16.87 6.04 11.33
CA LYS A 240 -16.58 6.36 9.92
C LYS A 240 -15.60 5.35 9.33
N ARG A 241 -14.54 4.98 10.06
CA ARG A 241 -13.58 3.96 9.62
C ARG A 241 -14.23 2.59 9.43
N ALA A 242 -15.06 2.17 10.39
CA ALA A 242 -15.77 0.89 10.32
C ALA A 242 -16.69 0.83 9.08
N ARG A 243 -17.42 1.90 8.80
CA ARG A 243 -18.26 2.01 7.58
C ARG A 243 -17.42 1.97 6.31
N TRP A 244 -16.32 2.72 6.28
CA TRP A 244 -15.42 2.75 5.14
C TRP A 244 -14.82 1.36 4.86
N GLN A 245 -14.50 0.55 5.88
CA GLN A 245 -14.05 -0.83 5.68
C GLN A 245 -15.10 -1.67 4.95
N ILE A 246 -16.37 -1.58 5.31
CA ILE A 246 -17.42 -2.29 4.55
C ILE A 246 -17.47 -1.80 3.10
N SER A 247 -17.49 -0.49 2.87
CA SER A 247 -17.54 0.09 1.52
C SER A 247 -16.33 -0.34 0.68
N PHE A 248 -15.13 -0.33 1.28
CA PHE A 248 -13.91 -0.76 0.62
C PHE A 248 -13.90 -2.26 0.32
N ALA A 249 -14.36 -3.12 1.24
CA ALA A 249 -14.49 -4.55 0.99
C ALA A 249 -15.46 -4.86 -0.18
N ARG A 250 -16.60 -4.15 -0.24
CA ARG A 250 -17.57 -4.26 -1.35
C ARG A 250 -16.96 -3.82 -2.67
N SER A 251 -16.35 -2.64 -2.67
CA SER A 251 -15.66 -2.08 -3.83
C SER A 251 -14.60 -3.04 -4.35
N ARG A 252 -13.85 -3.67 -3.44
CA ARG A 252 -12.81 -4.61 -3.82
C ARG A 252 -13.37 -5.82 -4.56
N LEU A 253 -14.44 -6.41 -4.04
CA LEU A 253 -15.13 -7.53 -4.69
C LEU A 253 -15.68 -7.17 -6.08
N THR A 254 -16.23 -5.98 -6.27
CA THR A 254 -16.81 -5.56 -7.56
C THR A 254 -15.75 -5.18 -8.60
N ARG A 255 -14.63 -4.62 -8.16
CA ARG A 255 -13.60 -4.06 -9.03
C ARG A 255 -12.56 -5.05 -9.51
N THR A 256 -12.24 -6.08 -8.72
CA THR A 256 -11.07 -6.92 -9.01
C THR A 256 -11.12 -7.58 -10.39
N PHE A 257 -12.27 -8.07 -10.85
CA PHE A 257 -12.35 -8.63 -12.21
C PHE A 257 -11.98 -7.60 -13.29
N HIS A 258 -12.41 -6.35 -13.12
CA HIS A 258 -12.07 -5.27 -14.05
C HIS A 258 -10.58 -4.91 -14.00
N GLU A 259 -9.95 -4.94 -12.83
CA GLU A 259 -8.51 -4.65 -12.67
C GLU A 259 -7.61 -5.76 -13.22
N LEU A 260 -8.14 -6.98 -13.33
CA LEU A 260 -7.48 -8.11 -13.97
C LEU A 260 -7.63 -8.11 -15.50
N ILE A 261 -8.49 -7.24 -16.07
CA ILE A 261 -8.67 -7.14 -17.53
C ILE A 261 -7.34 -6.82 -18.20
N GLY A 262 -7.03 -7.55 -19.28
CA GLY A 262 -5.77 -7.46 -20.02
C GLY A 262 -4.80 -8.60 -19.72
N PHE A 263 -5.09 -9.44 -18.73
CA PHE A 263 -4.47 -10.77 -18.63
C PHE A 263 -5.25 -11.80 -19.48
N PRO A 264 -4.59 -12.88 -19.94
CA PRO A 264 -5.30 -14.01 -20.54
C PRO A 264 -6.32 -14.62 -19.56
N ASN A 265 -7.45 -15.13 -20.07
CA ASN A 265 -8.54 -15.66 -19.23
C ASN A 265 -8.07 -16.76 -18.26
N GLU A 266 -7.13 -17.62 -18.69
CA GLU A 266 -6.54 -18.66 -17.85
C GLU A 266 -5.77 -18.06 -16.66
N VAL A 267 -5.00 -16.98 -16.90
CA VAL A 267 -4.28 -16.25 -15.84
C VAL A 267 -5.27 -15.58 -14.89
N ILE A 268 -6.33 -14.97 -15.42
CA ILE A 268 -7.39 -14.37 -14.58
C ILE A 268 -8.02 -15.42 -13.67
N ALA A 269 -8.32 -16.61 -14.20
CA ALA A 269 -8.88 -17.71 -13.42
C ALA A 269 -7.92 -18.17 -12.31
N THR A 270 -6.62 -18.36 -12.63
CA THR A 270 -5.60 -18.73 -11.64
C THR A 270 -5.42 -17.64 -10.58
N LEU A 271 -5.34 -16.37 -10.98
CA LEU A 271 -5.26 -15.24 -10.04
C LEU A 271 -6.46 -15.20 -9.10
N ALA A 272 -7.69 -15.35 -9.62
CA ALA A 272 -8.89 -15.35 -8.80
C ALA A 272 -8.92 -16.51 -7.80
N ALA A 273 -8.48 -17.70 -8.21
CA ALA A 273 -8.49 -18.90 -7.38
C ALA A 273 -7.35 -18.94 -6.35
N GLU A 274 -6.14 -18.56 -6.75
CA GLU A 274 -4.92 -18.76 -5.97
C GLU A 274 -4.41 -17.48 -5.30
N ALA A 275 -4.49 -16.33 -5.97
CA ALA A 275 -4.03 -15.06 -5.41
C ALA A 275 -5.12 -14.35 -4.60
N PHE A 276 -6.39 -14.41 -5.03
CA PHE A 276 -7.51 -13.71 -4.37
C PHE A 276 -8.58 -14.64 -3.78
N PRO A 277 -8.23 -15.73 -3.07
CA PRO A 277 -9.21 -16.74 -2.64
C PRO A 277 -10.27 -16.18 -1.69
N TYR A 278 -9.94 -15.13 -0.94
CA TYR A 278 -10.84 -14.50 0.02
C TYR A 278 -11.75 -13.45 -0.60
N LEU A 279 -11.53 -13.04 -1.84
CA LEU A 279 -12.36 -12.03 -2.48
C LEU A 279 -13.65 -12.64 -3.03
N ASN A 280 -14.54 -13.02 -2.12
CA ASN A 280 -15.80 -13.69 -2.44
C ASN A 280 -16.95 -13.21 -1.54
N ALA A 281 -18.18 -13.53 -1.93
CA ALA A 281 -19.39 -13.10 -1.22
C ALA A 281 -19.52 -13.68 0.20
N GLY A 282 -18.84 -14.79 0.51
CA GLY A 282 -18.82 -15.38 1.86
C GLY A 282 -17.99 -14.52 2.80
N THR A 283 -16.76 -14.19 2.41
CA THR A 283 -15.89 -13.27 3.14
C THR A 283 -16.55 -11.91 3.37
N LEU A 284 -17.15 -11.33 2.33
CA LEU A 284 -17.85 -10.04 2.45
C LEU A 284 -18.97 -10.10 3.49
N ARG A 285 -19.79 -11.16 3.48
CA ARG A 285 -20.85 -11.35 4.48
C ARG A 285 -20.32 -11.42 5.92
N ILE A 286 -19.13 -12.01 6.12
CA ILE A 286 -18.50 -12.04 7.44
C ILE A 286 -18.08 -10.63 7.84
N VAL A 287 -17.36 -9.90 6.97
CA VAL A 287 -16.95 -8.50 7.22
C VAL A 287 -18.15 -7.63 7.56
N GLU A 288 -19.23 -7.72 6.78
CA GLU A 288 -20.48 -6.97 7.02
C GLU A 288 -21.13 -7.30 8.36
N LYS A 289 -21.10 -8.58 8.75
CA LYS A 289 -21.70 -9.05 10.00
C LYS A 289 -20.89 -8.66 11.23
N THR A 290 -19.55 -8.66 11.14
CA THR A 290 -18.67 -8.45 12.29
C THR A 290 -18.28 -6.99 12.50
N THR A 291 -18.41 -6.13 11.48
CA THR A 291 -17.99 -4.73 11.55
C THR A 291 -19.09 -3.84 12.12
N PRO A 292 -18.88 -3.15 13.25
CA PRO A 292 -19.93 -2.38 13.91
C PRO A 292 -20.16 -1.03 13.22
N THR A 293 -21.23 -0.92 12.43
CA THR A 293 -21.52 0.27 11.60
C THR A 293 -22.79 1.04 11.98
N ASN A 294 -23.51 0.59 13.01
CA ASN A 294 -24.71 1.26 13.48
C ASN A 294 -24.36 2.64 14.06
N SER A 295 -25.15 3.66 13.75
CA SER A 295 -24.99 5.01 14.32
C SER A 295 -25.02 5.03 15.84
N SER A 296 -25.72 4.07 16.47
CA SER A 296 -25.83 3.92 17.93
C SER A 296 -24.67 3.13 18.56
N THR A 297 -23.73 2.59 17.79
CA THR A 297 -22.57 1.85 18.35
C THR A 297 -21.77 2.76 19.27
N SER A 298 -21.49 2.27 20.46
CA SER A 298 -20.76 2.99 21.51
C SER A 298 -19.27 3.11 21.20
N LEU A 299 -18.59 4.06 21.86
CA LEU A 299 -17.14 4.19 21.77
C LEU A 299 -16.44 2.90 22.24
N GLN A 300 -16.93 2.27 23.32
CA GLN A 300 -16.33 1.05 23.87
C GLN A 300 -16.41 -0.13 22.89
N GLU A 301 -17.55 -0.33 22.23
CA GLU A 301 -17.71 -1.38 21.22
C GLU A 301 -16.77 -1.16 20.03
N LEU A 302 -16.61 0.09 19.57
CA LEU A 302 -15.67 0.42 18.50
C LEU A 302 -14.22 0.16 18.92
N LEU A 303 -13.83 0.57 20.12
CA LEU A 303 -12.49 0.29 20.65
C LEU A 303 -12.24 -1.21 20.78
N SER A 304 -13.23 -1.98 21.22
CA SER A 304 -13.13 -3.43 21.29
C SER A 304 -13.01 -4.10 19.92
N PHE A 305 -13.61 -3.53 18.87
CA PHE A 305 -13.49 -4.05 17.51
C PHE A 305 -12.12 -3.74 16.91
N PHE A 306 -11.65 -2.50 17.03
CA PHE A 306 -10.36 -2.08 16.46
C PHE A 306 -9.15 -2.54 17.27
N GLN A 307 -9.32 -2.81 18.57
CA GLN A 307 -8.26 -3.33 19.45
C GLN A 307 -6.95 -2.52 19.31
N LEU A 308 -7.08 -1.18 19.34
CA LEU A 308 -6.00 -0.27 18.97
C LEU A 308 -4.77 -0.38 19.88
N ASP A 309 -4.98 -0.73 21.14
CA ASP A 309 -3.97 -0.89 22.18
C ASP A 309 -2.90 -1.92 21.83
N GLN A 310 -3.26 -3.00 21.14
CA GLN A 310 -2.31 -4.05 20.77
C GLN A 310 -1.22 -3.59 19.79
N TYR A 311 -1.46 -2.47 19.08
CA TYR A 311 -0.55 -1.91 18.08
C TYR A 311 0.29 -0.74 18.59
N LEU A 312 0.11 -0.34 19.86
CA LEU A 312 0.84 0.77 20.47
C LEU A 312 2.09 0.34 21.25
N ILE A 313 2.50 -0.92 21.10
CA ILE A 313 3.65 -1.49 21.82
C ILE A 313 4.94 -0.80 21.35
N LYS A 314 5.74 -0.36 22.33
CA LYS A 314 6.91 0.54 22.22
C LYS A 314 8.06 0.11 21.29
N GLU A 315 7.97 -1.05 20.64
CA GLU A 315 9.05 -1.63 19.82
C GLU A 315 8.72 -1.67 18.31
N GLN A 316 7.58 -1.11 17.89
CA GLN A 316 7.14 -1.08 16.47
C GLN A 316 7.42 0.23 15.73
N LEU A 317 8.06 1.22 16.37
CA LEU A 317 8.46 2.51 15.77
C LEU A 317 9.95 2.79 15.98
#